data_AF-A0A6V6Z465-F1
#
_entry.id   AF-A0A6V6Z465-F1
#
_cell.length_a   1.000
_cell.length_b   1.000
_cell.length_c   1.000
_cell.angle_alpha   90.00
_cell.angle_beta   90.00
_cell.angle_gamma   90.00
#
_symmetry.space_group_name_H-M   'P 1'
#
loop_
_entity.id
_entity.type
_entity.pdbx_description
1 polymer ?
#
loop_
_entity_poly.entity_id
_entity_poly.type
_entity_poly.pdbx_seq_one_letter_code
_entity_poly.pdbx_strand_id
1 'polypeptide(L)'
;MDGNCTFINKNKLCGTYKFKTIGNGYVVNIAGLGFTANSPSGDRVIAELGVVCVTIPKYNFPIAQSSAKFNAAWTSTMNEVMTYLNNTTGIVNPTPTVLKGLIKEFLTNNLNYVSGFGSGVSINTGGCNGVPYSNAVYCQ
;
A
#
# COMPACT_ATOMS: atom_id res chain seq x y z
N MET A 1 -9.01 -31.33 -1.73
CA MET A 1 -8.53 -30.46 -0.63
C MET A 1 -8.51 -29.06 -1.20
N ASP A 2 -9.53 -28.28 -0.87
CA ASP A 2 -9.66 -26.91 -1.37
C ASP A 2 -8.69 -26.03 -0.57
N GLY A 3 -7.50 -25.85 -1.13
CA GLY A 3 -6.40 -25.09 -0.55
C GLY A 3 -6.69 -23.60 -0.60
N ASN A 4 -7.63 -23.14 0.21
CA ASN A 4 -7.88 -21.71 0.40
C ASN A 4 -6.74 -21.11 1.22
N CYS A 5 -6.08 -20.09 0.67
CA CYS A 5 -5.15 -19.26 1.42
C CYS A 5 -5.87 -18.64 2.64
N THR A 6 -5.37 -18.90 3.85
CA THR A 6 -5.81 -18.19 5.05
C THR A 6 -4.85 -17.03 5.30
N PHE A 7 -5.19 -15.86 4.79
CA PHE A 7 -4.39 -14.67 5.03
C PHE A 7 -4.86 -13.95 6.29
N ILE A 8 -3.93 -13.67 7.21
CA ILE A 8 -4.21 -12.98 8.46
C ILE A 8 -4.28 -11.48 8.16
N ASN A 9 -5.40 -10.83 8.49
CA ASN A 9 -5.65 -9.42 8.25
C ASN A 9 -4.84 -8.51 9.22
N LYS A 10 -3.51 -8.52 9.11
CA LYS A 10 -2.56 -7.68 9.86
C LYS A 10 -2.01 -6.51 9.04
N ASN A 11 -2.58 -6.27 7.86
CA ASN A 11 -2.02 -5.32 6.91
C ASN A 11 -2.77 -3.97 6.91
N LYS A 12 -3.64 -3.69 7.88
CA LYS A 12 -4.30 -2.38 7.98
C LYS A 12 -3.37 -1.35 8.61
N LEU A 13 -3.30 -0.14 8.05
CA LEU A 13 -2.51 0.95 8.62
C LEU A 13 -3.36 1.85 9.51
N CYS A 14 -2.79 2.24 10.65
CA CYS A 14 -3.35 3.16 11.63
C CYS A 14 -2.42 4.35 11.92
N GLY A 15 -1.31 4.48 11.18
CA GLY A 15 -0.31 5.52 11.39
C GLY A 15 -0.76 6.92 10.98
N THR A 16 -0.14 7.92 11.59
CA THR A 16 -0.15 9.31 11.11
C THR A 16 1.20 9.60 10.45
N TYR A 17 1.19 9.92 9.17
CA TYR A 17 2.39 10.15 8.37
C TYR A 17 2.60 11.65 8.12
N LYS A 18 3.88 12.07 8.12
CA LYS A 18 4.25 13.47 7.94
C LYS A 18 4.36 13.82 6.47
N PHE A 19 3.22 14.08 5.84
CA PHE A 19 3.20 14.61 4.47
C PHE A 19 3.80 16.02 4.44
N LYS A 20 4.59 16.30 3.40
CA LYS A 20 5.15 17.61 3.09
C LYS A 20 4.56 18.10 1.77
N THR A 21 4.17 19.37 1.73
CA THR A 21 3.78 20.00 0.46
C THR A 21 5.04 20.27 -0.38
N ILE A 22 5.08 19.75 -1.59
CA ILE A 22 6.11 20.05 -2.60
C ILE A 22 5.40 20.37 -3.91
N GLY A 23 5.54 21.61 -4.40
CA GLY A 23 4.76 22.08 -5.55
C GLY A 23 3.25 21.88 -5.32
N ASN A 24 2.61 21.20 -6.26
CA ASN A 24 1.18 20.89 -6.23
C ASN A 24 0.84 19.51 -5.63
N GLY A 25 1.75 18.91 -4.87
CA GLY A 25 1.56 17.59 -4.27
C GLY A 25 1.84 17.54 -2.76
N TYR A 26 1.17 16.61 -2.08
CA TYR A 26 1.53 16.12 -0.76
C TYR A 26 2.43 14.89 -0.93
N VAL A 27 3.64 14.97 -0.40
CA VAL A 27 4.69 13.97 -0.58
C VAL A 27 5.08 13.39 0.78
N VAL A 28 5.23 12.07 0.86
CA VAL A 28 5.69 11.38 2.08
C VAL A 28 6.63 10.24 1.72
N ASN A 29 7.64 10.02 2.58
CA ASN A 29 8.42 8.79 2.60
C ASN A 29 7.88 7.85 3.67
N ILE A 30 7.49 6.64 3.29
CA ILE A 30 7.03 5.61 4.21
C ILE A 30 7.92 4.38 4.08
N ALA A 31 8.52 3.96 5.19
CA ALA A 31 9.32 2.75 5.29
C ALA A 31 8.49 1.62 5.92
N GLY A 32 8.81 0.36 5.58
CA GLY A 32 8.20 -0.82 6.20
C GLY A 32 6.76 -1.09 5.74
N LEU A 33 6.35 -0.51 4.61
CA LEU A 33 5.13 -0.95 3.93
C LEU A 33 5.36 -2.34 3.35
N GLY A 34 4.45 -3.26 3.67
CA GLY A 34 4.54 -4.61 3.20
C GLY A 34 3.28 -5.42 3.47
N PHE A 35 3.30 -6.61 2.94
CA PHE A 35 2.23 -7.58 3.05
C PHE A 35 2.82 -8.91 3.50
N THR A 36 2.25 -9.48 4.55
CA THR A 36 2.53 -10.85 4.95
C THR A 36 1.32 -11.73 4.65
N ALA A 37 1.58 -12.86 4.02
CA ALA A 37 0.59 -13.85 3.65
C ALA A 37 1.08 -15.27 3.93
N ASN A 38 0.16 -16.20 4.12
CA ASN A 38 0.43 -17.63 4.04
C ASN A 38 -0.14 -18.15 2.72
N SER A 39 0.66 -18.90 1.99
CA SER A 39 0.26 -19.57 0.76
C SER A 39 -0.56 -20.85 1.04
N PRO A 40 -1.19 -21.48 0.03
CA PRO A 40 -1.94 -22.72 0.23
C PRO A 40 -1.10 -23.88 0.75
N SER A 41 0.21 -23.90 0.46
CA SER A 41 1.16 -24.90 0.98
C SER A 41 1.55 -24.66 2.43
N GLY A 42 1.12 -23.55 3.04
CA GLY A 42 1.52 -23.13 4.38
C GLY A 42 2.78 -22.27 4.42
N ASP A 43 3.42 -22.00 3.27
CA ASP A 43 4.62 -21.14 3.23
C ASP A 43 4.24 -19.69 3.50
N ARG A 44 5.00 -19.05 4.40
CA ARG A 44 4.86 -17.62 4.69
C ARG A 44 5.58 -16.81 3.61
N VAL A 45 4.84 -15.97 2.91
CA VAL A 45 5.37 -15.01 1.93
C VAL A 45 5.34 -13.62 2.53
N ILE A 46 6.48 -12.93 2.48
CA ILE A 46 6.64 -11.56 2.96
C ILE A 46 7.07 -10.69 1.78
N ALA A 47 6.28 -9.67 1.48
CA ALA A 47 6.55 -8.71 0.42
C ALA A 47 6.69 -7.31 1.03
N GLU A 48 7.92 -6.85 1.24
CA GLU A 48 8.20 -5.47 1.68
C GLU A 48 8.60 -4.56 0.53
N LEU A 49 8.01 -3.36 0.49
CA LEU A 49 8.28 -2.33 -0.50
C LEU A 49 9.52 -1.49 -0.16
N GLY A 50 10.14 -1.70 1.00
CA GLY A 50 11.24 -0.87 1.50
C GLY A 50 10.76 0.53 1.83
N VAL A 51 11.52 1.55 1.41
CA VAL A 51 11.09 2.95 1.46
C VAL A 51 10.35 3.29 0.17
N VAL A 52 9.09 3.68 0.30
CA VAL A 52 8.32 4.25 -0.78
C VAL A 52 8.18 5.76 -0.62
N CYS A 53 8.35 6.47 -1.72
CA CYS A 53 7.85 7.82 -1.85
C CYS A 53 6.46 7.78 -2.47
N VAL A 54 5.50 8.39 -1.78
CA VAL A 54 4.13 8.56 -2.25
C VAL A 54 3.93 10.04 -2.51
N THR A 55 3.59 10.39 -3.75
CA THR A 55 3.18 11.74 -4.13
C THR A 55 1.71 11.71 -4.50
N ILE A 56 0.97 12.60 -3.85
CA ILE A 56 -0.46 12.71 -3.98
C ILE A 56 -0.79 14.14 -4.43
N PRO A 57 -1.55 14.34 -5.50
CA PRO A 57 -1.94 15.69 -5.91
C PRO A 57 -2.77 16.42 -4.82
N LYS A 58 -2.55 17.73 -4.69
CA LYS A 58 -3.26 18.62 -3.75
C LYS A 58 -4.62 19.06 -4.32
N TYR A 59 -5.49 18.12 -4.68
CA TYR A 59 -6.85 18.49 -5.11
C TYR A 59 -7.81 18.43 -3.93
N ASN A 60 -8.63 19.45 -3.70
CA ASN A 60 -9.87 19.36 -2.92
C ASN A 60 -9.81 18.75 -1.49
N PHE A 61 -8.65 18.71 -0.80
CA PHE A 61 -8.58 18.40 0.63
C PHE A 61 -7.33 19.01 1.32
N PRO A 62 -7.42 19.33 2.62
CA PRO A 62 -6.30 19.85 3.39
C PRO A 62 -5.28 18.75 3.75
N ILE A 63 -4.00 19.11 3.86
CA ILE A 63 -2.90 18.18 4.16
C ILE A 63 -3.14 17.30 5.39
N ALA A 64 -3.86 17.82 6.39
CA ALA A 64 -4.23 17.08 7.61
C ALA A 64 -5.02 15.78 7.32
N GLN A 65 -5.70 15.68 6.18
CA GLN A 65 -6.43 14.48 5.78
C GLN A 65 -5.57 13.46 5.00
N SER A 66 -4.34 13.81 4.60
CA SER A 66 -3.51 12.97 3.72
C SER A 66 -3.24 11.59 4.31
N SER A 67 -2.93 11.51 5.61
CA SER A 67 -2.69 10.24 6.31
C SER A 67 -3.92 9.36 6.36
N ALA A 68 -5.09 9.92 6.70
CA ALA A 68 -6.34 9.17 6.77
C ALA A 68 -6.72 8.61 5.39
N LYS A 69 -6.59 9.44 4.34
CA LYS A 69 -6.88 9.03 2.97
C LYS A 69 -5.87 7.99 2.45
N PHE A 70 -4.59 8.13 2.78
CA PHE A 70 -3.58 7.12 2.45
C PHE A 70 -3.86 5.78 3.16
N ASN A 71 -4.20 5.80 4.45
CA ASN A 71 -4.58 4.59 5.19
C ASN A 71 -5.80 3.90 4.57
N ALA A 72 -6.80 4.67 4.11
CA ALA A 72 -7.97 4.14 3.42
C ALA A 72 -7.63 3.50 2.07
N ALA A 73 -6.78 4.16 1.26
CA ALA A 73 -6.30 3.59 0.00
C ALA A 73 -5.50 2.30 0.23
N TRP A 74 -4.61 2.29 1.22
CA TRP A 74 -3.86 1.10 1.60
C TRP A 74 -4.76 -0.04 2.06
N THR A 75 -5.77 0.25 2.90
CA THR A 75 -6.74 -0.77 3.33
C THR A 75 -7.46 -1.40 2.15
N SER A 76 -7.90 -0.58 1.19
CA SER A 76 -8.58 -1.05 -0.03
C SER A 76 -7.64 -1.86 -0.93
N THR A 77 -6.38 -1.42 -1.04
CA THR A 77 -5.31 -2.15 -1.75
C THR A 77 -5.12 -3.55 -1.16
N MET A 78 -5.02 -3.66 0.15
CA MET A 78 -4.83 -4.96 0.80
C MET A 78 -6.04 -5.87 0.56
N ASN A 79 -7.26 -5.33 0.59
CA ASN A 79 -8.46 -6.10 0.25
C ASN A 79 -8.44 -6.60 -1.21
N GLU A 80 -7.99 -5.78 -2.16
CA GLU A 80 -7.87 -6.20 -3.56
C GLU A 80 -6.77 -7.24 -3.77
N VAL A 81 -5.60 -7.08 -3.14
CA VAL A 81 -4.52 -8.10 -3.16
C VAL A 81 -5.06 -9.42 -2.62
N MET A 82 -5.76 -9.37 -1.49
CA MET A 82 -6.41 -10.50 -0.86
C MET A 82 -7.43 -11.19 -1.77
N THR A 83 -8.33 -10.43 -2.38
CA THR A 83 -9.33 -10.95 -3.32
C THR A 83 -8.67 -11.56 -4.55
N TYR A 84 -7.66 -10.90 -5.12
CA TYR A 84 -6.90 -11.44 -6.25
C TYR A 84 -6.26 -12.79 -5.90
N LEU A 85 -5.62 -12.89 -4.74
CA LEU A 85 -4.98 -14.13 -4.31
C LEU A 85 -5.97 -15.24 -3.97
N ASN A 86 -7.16 -14.91 -3.44
CA ASN A 86 -8.21 -15.90 -3.15
C ASN A 86 -8.92 -16.41 -4.42
N ASN A 87 -9.10 -15.54 -5.43
CA ASN A 87 -9.86 -15.87 -6.63
C ASN A 87 -9.00 -16.50 -7.74
N THR A 88 -7.68 -16.36 -7.68
CA THR A 88 -6.82 -16.94 -8.71
C THR A 88 -6.55 -18.41 -8.39
N THR A 89 -7.37 -19.29 -8.95
CA THR A 89 -7.17 -20.74 -8.91
C THR A 89 -5.90 -21.11 -9.68
N GLY A 90 -4.91 -21.70 -9.00
CA GLY A 90 -3.69 -22.22 -9.64
C GLY A 90 -2.43 -21.35 -9.52
N ILE A 91 -2.41 -20.31 -8.69
CA ILE A 91 -1.14 -19.63 -8.39
C ILE A 91 -0.26 -20.55 -7.54
N VAL A 92 0.78 -21.09 -8.19
CA VAL A 92 2.02 -21.50 -7.54
C VAL A 92 2.50 -20.33 -6.69
N ASN A 93 2.51 -20.51 -5.37
CA ASN A 93 2.87 -19.54 -4.32
C ASN A 93 3.43 -18.21 -4.84
N PRO A 94 2.69 -17.08 -4.75
CA PRO A 94 3.09 -15.83 -5.36
C PRO A 94 4.45 -15.39 -4.80
N THR A 95 5.41 -15.09 -5.68
CA THR A 95 6.74 -14.64 -5.24
C THR A 95 6.65 -13.25 -4.61
N PRO A 96 7.60 -12.87 -3.74
CA PRO A 96 7.67 -11.51 -3.21
C PRO A 96 7.65 -10.43 -4.29
N THR A 97 8.29 -10.68 -5.45
CA THR A 97 8.31 -9.74 -6.58
C THR A 97 6.93 -9.51 -7.16
N VAL A 98 6.15 -10.59 -7.39
CA VAL A 98 4.79 -10.50 -7.91
C VAL A 98 3.89 -9.74 -6.93
N LEU A 99 3.97 -10.06 -5.64
CA LEU A 99 3.20 -9.35 -4.61
C LEU A 99 3.54 -7.86 -4.54
N LYS A 100 4.83 -7.50 -4.62
CA LYS A 100 5.23 -6.08 -4.66
C LYS A 100 4.65 -5.36 -5.89
N GLY A 101 4.60 -6.03 -7.04
CA GLY A 101 3.97 -5.51 -8.25
C GLY A 101 2.48 -5.24 -8.04
N LEU A 102 1.73 -6.25 -7.57
CA LEU A 102 0.30 -6.14 -7.29
C LEU A 102 -0.02 -5.04 -6.27
N ILE A 103 0.75 -4.96 -5.18
CA ILE A 103 0.54 -3.92 -4.16
C ILE A 103 0.75 -2.53 -4.77
N LYS A 104 1.82 -2.33 -5.57
CA LYS A 104 2.07 -1.02 -6.20
C LYS A 104 0.96 -0.64 -7.18
N GLU A 105 0.50 -1.59 -7.98
CA GLU A 105 -0.58 -1.38 -8.96
C GLU A 105 -1.88 -1.00 -8.25
N PHE A 106 -2.36 -1.86 -7.35
CA PHE A 106 -3.61 -1.63 -6.63
C PHE A 106 -3.53 -0.40 -5.73
N LEU A 107 -2.37 -0.08 -5.15
CA LEU A 107 -2.20 1.14 -4.35
C LEU A 107 -2.26 2.39 -5.21
N THR A 108 -1.66 2.35 -6.39
CA THR A 108 -1.74 3.47 -7.34
C THR A 108 -3.19 3.68 -7.77
N ASN A 109 -3.91 2.60 -8.11
CA ASN A 109 -5.32 2.66 -8.47
C ASN A 109 -6.17 3.21 -7.32
N ASN A 110 -6.06 2.63 -6.13
CA ASN A 110 -6.84 3.04 -4.97
C ASN A 110 -6.55 4.47 -4.54
N LEU A 111 -5.31 4.94 -4.64
CA LEU A 111 -4.99 6.34 -4.40
C LEU A 111 -5.60 7.27 -5.48
N ASN A 112 -5.72 6.85 -6.74
CA ASN A 112 -6.43 7.67 -7.73
C ASN A 112 -7.96 7.69 -7.48
N TYR A 113 -8.53 6.62 -6.91
CA TYR A 113 -9.97 6.50 -6.65
C TYR A 113 -10.42 7.01 -5.27
N VAL A 114 -9.52 7.13 -4.29
CA VAL A 114 -9.88 7.77 -3.01
C VAL A 114 -10.27 9.22 -3.27
N SER A 115 -11.48 9.56 -2.85
CA SER A 115 -12.08 10.86 -3.10
C SER A 115 -11.14 12.00 -2.73
N GLY A 116 -10.96 12.95 -3.65
CA GLY A 116 -10.12 14.12 -3.47
C GLY A 116 -8.67 13.97 -3.93
N PHE A 117 -8.11 12.78 -4.15
CA PHE A 117 -6.72 12.68 -4.65
C PHE A 117 -6.59 13.04 -6.14
N GLY A 118 -7.61 12.77 -6.95
CA GLY A 118 -7.59 13.05 -8.39
C GLY A 118 -6.57 12.18 -9.14
N SER A 119 -6.38 12.46 -10.44
CA SER A 119 -5.38 11.77 -11.26
C SER A 119 -3.97 12.34 -11.02
N GLY A 120 -2.95 11.50 -11.17
CA GLY A 120 -1.54 11.91 -11.07
C GLY A 120 -0.83 11.48 -9.79
N VAL A 121 -1.36 10.51 -9.06
CA VAL A 121 -0.64 9.85 -7.97
C VAL A 121 0.59 9.12 -8.52
N SER A 122 1.71 9.19 -7.79
CA SER A 122 2.90 8.40 -8.10
C SER A 122 3.45 7.69 -6.86
N ILE A 123 3.88 6.45 -7.05
CA ILE A 123 4.51 5.62 -6.02
C ILE A 123 5.86 5.15 -6.54
N ASN A 124 6.94 5.62 -5.92
CA ASN A 124 8.31 5.27 -6.31
C ASN A 124 9.02 4.57 -5.16
N THR A 125 9.77 3.52 -5.47
CA THR A 125 10.71 2.91 -4.51
C THR A 125 12.00 3.72 -4.46
N GLY A 126 12.58 3.90 -3.27
CA GLY A 126 13.84 4.65 -3.08
C GLY A 126 13.68 5.98 -2.32
N GLY A 127 12.46 6.33 -1.90
CA GLY A 127 12.19 7.58 -1.18
C GLY A 127 12.34 8.84 -2.05
N CYS A 128 11.90 9.96 -1.50
CA CYS A 128 11.96 11.29 -2.09
C CYS A 128 12.93 12.17 -1.31
N ASN A 129 13.78 12.89 -2.04
CA ASN A 129 14.76 13.80 -1.47
C ASN A 129 14.10 14.96 -0.70
N GLY A 130 14.62 15.26 0.49
CA GLY A 130 14.13 16.39 1.30
C GLY A 130 12.73 16.20 1.89
N VAL A 131 12.20 14.97 1.91
CA VAL A 131 10.93 14.59 2.53
C VAL A 131 11.19 13.74 3.78
N PRO A 132 10.60 14.08 4.95
CA PRO A 132 10.81 13.32 6.17
C PRO A 132 10.27 11.89 6.06
N TYR A 133 10.96 10.97 6.74
CA TYR A 133 10.57 9.56 6.81
C TYR A 133 9.53 9.33 7.90
N SER A 134 8.58 8.45 7.61
CA SER A 134 7.69 7.85 8.59
C SER A 134 7.77 6.32 8.47
N ASN A 135 7.71 5.61 9.59
CA ASN A 135 7.57 4.16 9.56
C ASN A 135 6.09 3.80 9.44
N ALA A 136 5.79 2.74 8.70
CA ALA A 136 4.46 2.17 8.64
C ALA A 136 4.01 1.75 10.05
N VAL A 137 2.80 2.16 10.43
CA VAL A 137 2.18 1.77 11.71
C VAL A 137 0.94 0.95 11.39
N TYR A 138 1.02 -0.33 11.66
CA TYR A 138 -0.08 -1.27 11.47
C TYR A 138 -1.03 -1.25 12.67
N CYS A 139 -2.32 -1.43 12.43
CA CYS A 139 -3.30 -1.60 13.48
C CYS A 139 -3.03 -2.92 14.22
N GLN A 140 -3.15 -2.91 15.55
CA GLN A 140 -3.07 -4.11 16.38
C GLN A 140 -4.38 -4.89 16.36
#